data_AF-A0A7W6P5N8-F1
#
_entry.id   AF-A0A7W6P5N8-F1
#
_cell.length_a   1.000
_cell.length_b   1.000
_cell.length_c   1.000
_cell.angle_alpha   90.00
_cell.angle_beta   90.00
_cell.angle_gamma   90.00
#
_symmetry.space_group_name_H-M   'P 1'
#
loop_
_entity.id
_entity.type
_entity.pdbx_description
1 polymer ?
#
loop_
_entity_poly.entity_id
_entity_poly.type
_entity_poly.pdbx_seq_one_letter_code
_entity_poly.pdbx_strand_id
1 'polypeptide(L)'
;MMEYSLKEKRNAGILFTFYDPFKLFRGLSSCSFPGSSIILIIDTIHKNYIVQKKSARGGVDIDYYFLDSGMFWDRRKSIKFNKKTNSLLLIVEDGLPRYLRPTWDDITNKRILTLDKRLQNPAREFINTVEEELGIQLRIVQALRTIAEQNALYNQGRTTPGNIVTKAKGGSSYHNYALAMDVVIVKDGQAVWSILPKEVVKIGEELGFEWGGNWKGFKDYPHFQMTFGKSIRDLKNEK
;
A
#
# COMPACT_ATOMS: atom_id res chain seq x y z
N MET A 1 -12.29 7.63 -16.80
CA MET A 1 -11.84 6.25 -17.06
C MET A 1 -10.33 6.13 -16.79
N MET A 2 -9.94 5.40 -15.74
CA MET A 2 -8.53 5.12 -15.44
C MET A 2 -8.18 3.68 -15.85
N GLU A 3 -6.97 3.47 -16.35
CA GLU A 3 -6.47 2.17 -16.78
C GLU A 3 -5.36 1.70 -15.83
N TYR A 4 -5.39 0.43 -15.42
CA TYR A 4 -4.33 -0.17 -14.60
C TYR A 4 -3.79 -1.45 -15.24
N SER A 5 -2.50 -1.49 -15.55
CA SER A 5 -1.85 -2.71 -16.06
C SER A 5 -1.35 -3.60 -14.93
N LEU A 6 -1.54 -4.90 -15.08
CA LEU A 6 -1.14 -5.92 -14.12
C LEU A 6 0.05 -6.73 -14.68
N LYS A 7 1.16 -6.78 -13.94
CA LYS A 7 2.34 -7.60 -14.29
C LYS A 7 2.63 -8.63 -13.22
N GLU A 8 2.78 -9.90 -13.60
CA GLU A 8 3.01 -11.00 -12.65
C GLU A 8 4.31 -10.82 -11.85
N LYS A 9 4.26 -11.09 -10.54
CA LYS A 9 5.45 -11.13 -9.69
C LYS A 9 6.15 -12.47 -9.90
N ARG A 10 7.47 -12.45 -10.20
CA ARG A 10 8.28 -13.67 -10.26
C ARG A 10 8.20 -14.40 -8.90
N ASN A 11 7.89 -15.69 -8.94
CA ASN A 11 7.74 -16.60 -7.78
C ASN A 11 6.45 -16.46 -6.95
N ALA A 12 5.36 -15.94 -7.51
CA ALA A 12 4.04 -16.16 -6.92
C ALA A 12 3.71 -17.67 -7.00
N GLY A 13 3.87 -18.39 -5.88
CA GLY A 13 3.45 -19.79 -5.78
C GLY A 13 1.99 -19.93 -6.19
N ILE A 14 1.65 -21.02 -6.87
CA ILE A 14 0.30 -21.30 -7.36
C ILE A 14 -0.65 -21.36 -6.16
N LEU A 15 -1.40 -20.29 -5.90
CA LEU A 15 -2.44 -20.28 -4.89
C LEU A 15 -3.76 -19.79 -5.49
N PHE A 16 -4.77 -20.64 -5.33
CA PHE A 16 -6.20 -20.51 -5.63
C PHE A 16 -6.64 -20.84 -7.06
N THR A 17 -7.50 -21.86 -7.16
CA THR A 17 -8.03 -22.43 -8.41
C THR A 17 -9.40 -21.89 -8.80
N PHE A 18 -10.16 -21.28 -7.88
CA PHE A 18 -11.54 -20.84 -8.15
C PHE A 18 -11.71 -19.33 -8.41
N TYR A 19 -10.79 -18.48 -7.93
CA TYR A 19 -10.89 -17.02 -8.08
C TYR A 19 -9.61 -16.39 -8.65
N ASP A 20 -8.74 -17.19 -9.27
CA ASP A 20 -7.64 -16.66 -10.06
C ASP A 20 -8.19 -16.31 -11.46
N PRO A 21 -8.43 -15.01 -11.76
CA PRO A 21 -8.87 -14.61 -13.09
C PRO A 21 -7.95 -15.16 -14.18
N PHE A 22 -6.63 -15.21 -13.97
CA PHE A 22 -5.68 -15.64 -15.00
C PHE A 22 -5.84 -17.11 -15.39
N LYS A 23 -6.20 -17.99 -14.46
CA LYS A 23 -6.47 -19.41 -14.76
C LYS A 23 -7.82 -19.60 -15.43
N LEU A 24 -8.85 -18.86 -14.99
CA LEU A 24 -10.17 -18.92 -15.63
C LEU A 24 -10.14 -18.36 -17.07
N PHE A 25 -9.39 -17.28 -17.30
CA PHE A 25 -9.33 -16.60 -18.60
C PHE A 25 -8.52 -17.33 -19.67
N ARG A 26 -7.64 -18.27 -19.29
CA ARG A 26 -6.87 -19.08 -20.28
C ARG A 26 -7.74 -20.05 -21.09
N GLY A 27 -8.99 -20.29 -20.69
CA GLY A 27 -9.90 -21.23 -21.38
C GLY A 27 -11.31 -20.69 -21.65
N LEU A 28 -11.62 -19.45 -21.27
CA LEU A 28 -12.96 -18.87 -21.39
C LEU A 28 -12.95 -17.56 -22.15
N SER A 29 -13.91 -17.40 -23.05
CA SER A 29 -14.14 -16.17 -23.83
C SER A 29 -14.80 -15.05 -23.01
N SER A 30 -15.35 -15.37 -21.83
CA SER A 30 -16.00 -14.43 -20.90
C SER A 30 -16.16 -15.03 -19.50
N CYS A 31 -16.09 -14.20 -18.45
CA CYS A 31 -16.61 -14.55 -17.12
C CYS A 31 -17.17 -13.30 -16.41
N SER A 32 -18.14 -13.52 -15.52
CA SER A 32 -18.72 -12.50 -14.65
C SER A 32 -18.34 -12.79 -13.19
N PHE A 33 -18.11 -11.73 -12.42
CA PHE A 33 -17.81 -11.83 -10.99
C PHE A 33 -18.77 -10.95 -10.20
N PRO A 34 -19.35 -11.46 -9.10
CA PRO A 34 -20.12 -10.67 -8.15
C PRO A 34 -19.33 -9.44 -7.67
N GLY A 35 -20.02 -8.33 -7.40
CA GLY A 35 -19.40 -7.12 -6.84
C GLY A 35 -18.60 -7.36 -5.55
N SER A 36 -19.00 -8.33 -4.70
CA SER A 36 -18.23 -8.72 -3.51
C SER A 36 -16.91 -9.41 -3.83
N SER A 37 -16.80 -10.08 -4.98
CA SER A 37 -15.59 -10.73 -5.46
C SER A 37 -14.55 -9.72 -5.96
N ILE A 38 -14.90 -8.46 -6.18
CA ILE A 38 -13.94 -7.45 -6.69
C ILE A 38 -12.81 -7.17 -5.69
N ILE A 39 -13.13 -7.13 -4.39
CA ILE A 39 -12.12 -6.92 -3.34
C ILE A 39 -11.19 -8.13 -3.30
N LEU A 40 -11.75 -9.33 -3.44
CA LEU A 40 -10.99 -10.58 -3.47
C LEU A 40 -10.09 -10.67 -4.71
N ILE A 41 -10.61 -10.24 -5.87
CA ILE A 41 -9.87 -10.18 -7.14
C ILE A 41 -8.77 -9.14 -7.06
N ILE A 42 -9.05 -7.95 -6.55
CA ILE A 42 -8.05 -6.88 -6.38
C ILE A 42 -6.98 -7.28 -5.36
N ASP A 43 -7.37 -7.86 -4.22
CA ASP A 43 -6.41 -8.38 -3.23
C ASP A 43 -5.55 -9.52 -3.81
N THR A 44 -6.15 -10.43 -4.58
CA THR A 44 -5.42 -11.46 -5.35
C THR A 44 -4.49 -10.85 -6.39
N ILE A 45 -4.93 -9.78 -7.05
CA ILE A 45 -4.14 -9.00 -7.99
C ILE A 45 -2.96 -8.35 -7.27
N HIS A 46 -3.14 -7.68 -6.14
CA HIS A 46 -2.03 -7.06 -5.40
C HIS A 46 -1.07 -8.08 -4.80
N LYS A 47 -1.56 -9.27 -4.43
CA LYS A 47 -0.72 -10.37 -3.94
C LYS A 47 0.18 -10.89 -5.05
N ASN A 48 -0.38 -11.16 -6.22
CA ASN A 48 0.31 -11.90 -7.30
C ASN A 48 0.87 -11.00 -8.42
N TYR A 49 0.41 -9.76 -8.52
CA TYR A 49 0.71 -8.85 -9.62
C TYR A 49 1.11 -7.45 -9.11
N ILE A 50 1.93 -6.77 -9.88
CA ILE A 50 2.26 -5.36 -9.73
C ILE A 50 1.23 -4.57 -10.53
N VAL A 51 0.53 -3.67 -9.85
CA VAL A 51 -0.50 -2.79 -10.44
C VAL A 51 0.15 -1.46 -10.82
N GLN A 52 0.07 -1.05 -12.08
CA GLN A 52 0.61 0.23 -12.56
C GLN A 52 -0.50 1.04 -13.25
N LYS A 53 -0.64 2.32 -12.90
CA LYS A 53 -1.58 3.24 -13.56
C LYS A 53 -1.09 3.57 -14.98
N LYS A 54 -1.97 3.53 -15.98
CA LYS A 54 -1.74 3.96 -17.35
C LYS A 54 -2.66 5.11 -17.72
N SER A 55 -2.16 6.09 -18.48
CA SER A 55 -2.97 7.15 -19.10
C SER A 55 -3.55 6.64 -20.41
N ALA A 56 -4.87 6.73 -20.58
CA ALA A 56 -5.54 6.22 -21.77
C ALA A 56 -5.28 7.11 -23.01
N ARG A 57 -4.41 6.67 -23.93
CA ARG A 57 -4.45 6.98 -25.38
C ARG A 57 -3.76 5.86 -26.17
N GLY A 58 -4.50 5.22 -27.08
CA GLY A 58 -3.94 4.36 -28.12
C GLY A 58 -4.70 3.05 -28.31
N GLY A 59 -5.34 2.90 -29.47
CA GLY A 59 -6.12 1.72 -29.84
C GLY A 59 -5.29 0.43 -29.91
N VAL A 60 -5.85 -0.64 -29.36
CA VAL A 60 -5.36 -2.01 -29.46
C VAL A 60 -6.58 -2.91 -29.66
N ASP A 61 -6.46 -3.97 -30.46
CA ASP A 61 -7.47 -5.04 -30.54
C ASP A 61 -7.68 -5.64 -29.14
N ILE A 62 -8.87 -5.45 -28.57
CA ILE A 62 -9.17 -5.76 -27.16
C ILE A 62 -10.51 -6.50 -27.07
N ASP A 63 -10.54 -7.59 -26.30
CA ASP A 63 -11.76 -8.24 -25.84
C ASP A 63 -12.22 -7.59 -24.51
N TYR A 64 -13.52 -7.28 -24.41
CA TYR A 64 -14.14 -6.60 -23.26
C TYR A 64 -14.79 -7.61 -22.31
N TYR A 65 -14.55 -7.48 -21.01
CA TYR A 65 -15.19 -8.32 -19.98
C TYR A 65 -15.86 -7.45 -18.92
N PHE A 66 -17.15 -7.69 -18.66
CA PHE A 66 -17.97 -6.93 -17.70
C PHE A 66 -18.02 -7.62 -16.33
N LEU A 67 -18.02 -6.83 -15.25
CA LEU A 67 -18.21 -7.32 -13.89
C LEU A 67 -19.70 -7.21 -13.50
N ASP A 68 -20.28 -8.29 -13.00
CA ASP A 68 -21.72 -8.41 -12.75
C ASP A 68 -22.03 -8.13 -11.28
N SER A 69 -22.96 -7.20 -11.04
CA SER A 69 -23.66 -7.13 -9.76
C SER A 69 -25.06 -7.63 -10.03
N GLY A 70 -25.50 -8.68 -9.33
CA GLY A 70 -26.64 -9.57 -9.67
C GLY A 70 -28.03 -8.96 -9.80
N MET A 71 -28.17 -7.86 -10.51
CA MET A 71 -29.41 -7.28 -11.03
C MET A 71 -29.17 -6.17 -12.06
N PHE A 72 -27.93 -5.65 -12.24
CA PHE A 72 -27.59 -4.63 -13.23
C PHE A 72 -26.16 -4.79 -13.75
N TRP A 73 -25.98 -4.63 -15.07
CA TRP A 73 -24.68 -4.47 -15.70
C TRP A 73 -24.01 -3.18 -15.18
N ASP A 74 -23.05 -3.28 -14.26
CA ASP A 74 -22.24 -2.10 -13.90
C ASP A 74 -21.22 -1.84 -15.01
N ARG A 75 -21.66 -1.13 -16.07
CA ARG A 75 -20.81 -0.75 -17.22
C ARG A 75 -19.57 0.05 -16.82
N ARG A 76 -19.53 0.53 -15.56
CA ARG A 76 -18.43 1.29 -14.97
C ARG A 76 -17.22 0.47 -14.57
N LYS A 77 -17.29 -0.87 -14.54
CA LYS A 77 -16.17 -1.72 -14.13
C LYS A 77 -15.98 -2.86 -15.13
N SER A 78 -14.85 -2.85 -15.84
CA SER A 78 -14.52 -3.87 -16.83
C SER A 78 -13.08 -4.33 -16.71
N ILE A 79 -12.82 -5.60 -17.02
CA ILE A 79 -11.47 -6.13 -17.17
C ILE A 79 -11.24 -6.30 -18.68
N LYS A 80 -10.07 -5.91 -19.17
CA LYS A 80 -9.65 -6.07 -20.56
C LYS A 80 -8.47 -7.01 -20.59
N PHE A 81 -8.54 -8.07 -21.36
CA PHE A 81 -7.39 -8.95 -21.59
C PHE A 81 -6.72 -8.57 -22.90
N ASN A 82 -5.42 -8.29 -22.83
CA ASN A 82 -4.60 -8.03 -23.99
C ASN A 82 -3.84 -9.30 -24.37
N LYS A 83 -4.35 -10.01 -25.38
CA LYS A 83 -3.77 -11.26 -25.90
C LYS A 83 -2.32 -11.08 -26.40
N LYS A 84 -2.01 -9.97 -27.08
CA LYS A 84 -0.67 -9.72 -27.64
C LYS A 84 0.42 -9.58 -26.58
N THR A 85 0.07 -9.02 -25.43
CA THR A 85 1.01 -8.76 -24.32
C THR A 85 0.82 -9.69 -23.12
N ASN A 86 -0.16 -10.60 -23.20
CA ASN A 86 -0.59 -11.46 -22.11
C ASN A 86 -0.81 -10.69 -20.79
N SER A 87 -1.52 -9.57 -20.85
CA SER A 87 -1.76 -8.70 -19.69
C SER A 87 -3.24 -8.42 -19.48
N LEU A 88 -3.63 -8.24 -18.21
CA LEU A 88 -4.97 -7.78 -17.84
C LEU A 88 -4.92 -6.29 -17.51
N LEU A 89 -5.95 -5.58 -17.95
CA LEU A 89 -6.18 -4.17 -17.71
C LEU A 89 -7.51 -4.02 -16.97
N LEU A 90 -7.47 -3.55 -15.73
CA LEU A 90 -8.68 -3.22 -15.00
C LEU A 90 -9.09 -1.78 -15.33
N ILE A 91 -10.31 -1.62 -15.83
CA ILE A 91 -10.96 -0.35 -16.07
C ILE A 91 -12.02 -0.13 -15.01
N VAL A 92 -11.90 1.00 -14.32
CA VAL A 92 -12.91 1.48 -13.37
C VAL A 92 -13.22 2.92 -13.76
N GLU A 93 -14.46 3.20 -14.11
CA GLU A 93 -14.92 4.49 -14.66
C GLU A 93 -14.66 5.61 -13.66
N ASP A 94 -14.93 5.32 -12.38
CA ASP A 94 -14.72 6.20 -11.21
C ASP A 94 -13.37 5.95 -10.49
N GLY A 95 -12.51 5.08 -11.04
CA GLY A 95 -11.24 4.69 -10.41
C GLY A 95 -11.38 3.71 -9.23
N LEU A 96 -10.26 3.16 -8.77
CA LEU A 96 -10.24 2.30 -7.59
C LEU A 96 -10.41 3.13 -6.30
N PRO A 97 -11.02 2.57 -5.24
CA PRO A 97 -10.95 3.16 -3.92
C PRO A 97 -9.51 3.49 -3.52
N ARG A 98 -9.31 4.59 -2.78
CA ARG A 98 -7.98 5.11 -2.41
C ARG A 98 -7.11 4.06 -1.71
N TYR A 99 -7.68 3.21 -0.86
CA TYR A 99 -6.96 2.15 -0.17
C TYR A 99 -6.47 1.00 -1.06
N LEU A 100 -6.99 0.88 -2.29
CA LEU A 100 -6.61 -0.17 -3.25
C LEU A 100 -5.69 0.31 -4.36
N ARG A 101 -5.63 1.62 -4.64
CA ARG A 101 -4.79 2.12 -5.73
C ARG A 101 -3.34 2.33 -5.27
N PRO A 102 -2.35 2.19 -6.18
CA PRO A 102 -0.99 2.60 -5.90
C PRO A 102 -0.94 4.11 -5.57
N THR A 103 -0.01 4.48 -4.70
CA THR A 103 0.33 5.88 -4.42
C THR A 103 1.13 6.48 -5.56
N TRP A 104 1.29 7.80 -5.58
CA TRP A 104 2.12 8.52 -6.54
C TRP A 104 3.60 8.11 -6.54
N ASP A 105 4.10 7.53 -5.45
CA ASP A 105 5.53 7.26 -5.22
C ASP A 105 5.85 5.76 -5.22
N ASP A 106 6.69 5.33 -6.17
CA ASP A 106 7.14 3.94 -6.29
C ASP A 106 7.89 3.43 -5.05
N ILE A 107 8.64 4.31 -4.39
CA ILE A 107 9.38 3.97 -3.17
C ILE A 107 8.39 3.64 -2.04
N THR A 108 7.37 4.49 -1.87
CA THR A 108 6.27 4.28 -0.94
C THR A 108 5.52 2.98 -1.25
N ASN A 109 5.15 2.75 -2.52
CA ASN A 109 4.47 1.52 -2.93
C ASN A 109 5.26 0.25 -2.56
N LYS A 110 6.59 0.25 -2.74
CA LYS A 110 7.46 -0.87 -2.31
C LYS A 110 7.49 -1.04 -0.80
N ARG A 111 7.58 0.06 -0.04
CA ARG A 111 7.62 0.03 1.43
C ARG A 111 6.31 -0.43 2.05
N ILE A 112 5.17 -0.05 1.48
CA ILE A 112 3.84 -0.53 1.91
C ILE A 112 3.79 -2.06 1.89
N LEU A 113 4.38 -2.71 0.86
CA LEU A 113 4.39 -4.18 0.78
C LEU A 113 5.18 -4.86 1.91
N THR A 114 6.05 -4.13 2.61
CA THR A 114 6.80 -4.65 3.76
C THR A 114 6.05 -4.52 5.08
N LEU A 115 4.96 -3.75 5.12
CA LEU A 115 4.11 -3.60 6.30
C LEU A 115 3.26 -4.87 6.52
N ASP A 116 2.80 -5.05 7.76
CA ASP A 116 1.76 -6.03 8.09
C ASP A 116 0.57 -5.83 7.13
N LYS A 117 -0.01 -6.94 6.64
CA LYS A 117 -1.09 -6.92 5.65
C LYS A 117 -2.25 -6.01 6.05
N ARG A 118 -2.54 -5.92 7.35
CA ARG A 118 -3.60 -5.08 7.91
C ARG A 118 -3.29 -3.58 7.77
N LEU A 119 -2.02 -3.18 7.73
CA LEU A 119 -1.60 -1.78 7.56
C LEU A 119 -1.51 -1.36 6.09
N GLN A 120 -1.40 -2.30 5.13
CA GLN A 120 -1.11 -1.94 3.75
C GLN A 120 -2.20 -1.07 3.12
N ASN A 121 -3.47 -1.43 3.34
CA ASN A 121 -4.61 -0.67 2.82
C ASN A 121 -4.77 0.69 3.54
N PRO A 122 -4.75 0.77 4.89
CA PRO A 122 -4.72 2.05 5.59
C PRO A 122 -3.56 2.96 5.18
N ALA A 123 -2.37 2.42 4.93
CA ALA A 123 -1.24 3.21 4.47
C ALA A 123 -1.47 3.78 3.07
N ARG A 124 -2.04 3.00 2.13
CA ARG A 124 -2.43 3.52 0.81
C ARG A 124 -3.51 4.60 0.92
N GLU A 125 -4.53 4.34 1.72
CA GLU A 125 -5.60 5.30 1.99
C GLU A 125 -5.04 6.61 2.51
N PHE A 126 -4.15 6.55 3.52
CA PHE A 126 -3.54 7.73 4.12
C PHE A 126 -2.80 8.58 3.10
N ILE A 127 -1.87 7.98 2.36
CA ILE A 127 -1.05 8.71 1.38
C ILE A 127 -1.91 9.29 0.26
N ASN A 128 -2.87 8.52 -0.25
CA ASN A 128 -3.74 8.94 -1.35
C ASN A 128 -4.74 10.01 -0.93
N THR A 129 -5.29 9.92 0.28
CA THR A 129 -6.21 10.94 0.81
C THR A 129 -5.50 12.27 1.02
N VAL A 130 -4.29 12.25 1.57
CA VAL A 130 -3.49 13.47 1.73
C VAL A 130 -3.11 14.10 0.37
N GLU A 131 -2.72 13.28 -0.60
CA GLU A 131 -2.43 13.77 -1.95
C GLU A 131 -3.65 14.44 -2.59
N GLU A 132 -4.82 13.80 -2.52
CA GLU A 132 -6.01 14.29 -3.22
C GLU A 132 -6.68 15.47 -2.53
N GLU A 133 -6.78 15.46 -1.21
CA GLU A 133 -7.53 16.46 -0.47
C GLU A 133 -6.69 17.70 -0.15
N LEU A 134 -5.38 17.52 0.04
CA LEU A 134 -4.48 18.59 0.46
C LEU A 134 -3.47 18.98 -0.63
N GLY A 135 -3.36 18.22 -1.72
CA GLY A 135 -2.33 18.44 -2.74
C GLY A 135 -0.91 18.19 -2.20
N ILE A 136 -0.78 17.43 -1.11
CA ILE A 136 0.50 17.18 -0.45
C ILE A 136 1.00 15.79 -0.81
N GLN A 137 2.19 15.72 -1.40
CA GLN A 137 2.85 14.46 -1.70
C GLN A 137 3.58 13.93 -0.47
N LEU A 138 3.12 12.79 0.05
CA LEU A 138 3.79 12.08 1.15
C LEU A 138 4.62 10.91 0.63
N ARG A 139 5.77 10.68 1.26
CA ARG A 139 6.59 9.48 1.06
C ARG A 139 6.78 8.74 2.37
N ILE A 140 6.55 7.43 2.36
CA ILE A 140 6.99 6.55 3.45
C ILE A 140 8.50 6.39 3.33
N VAL A 141 9.27 6.88 4.30
CA VAL A 141 10.74 6.83 4.33
C VAL A 141 11.29 5.60 5.05
N GLN A 142 10.51 5.03 5.98
CA GLN A 142 10.82 3.80 6.70
C GLN A 142 9.54 2.99 6.91
N ALA A 143 9.65 1.67 6.91
CA ALA A 143 8.54 0.74 7.15
C ALA A 143 9.04 -0.42 8.01
N LEU A 144 9.03 -1.66 7.52
CA LEU A 144 9.69 -2.77 8.23
C LEU A 144 11.20 -2.49 8.37
N ARG A 145 11.70 -2.65 9.59
CA ARG A 145 13.12 -2.54 9.94
C ARG A 145 13.57 -3.81 10.65
N THR A 146 14.67 -4.40 10.22
CA THR A 146 15.26 -5.56 10.91
C THR A 146 15.78 -5.19 12.31
N ILE A 147 16.00 -6.20 13.16
CA ILE A 147 16.60 -6.03 14.48
C ILE A 147 18.00 -5.40 14.38
N ALA A 148 18.79 -5.85 13.39
CA ALA A 148 20.14 -5.35 13.15
C ALA A 148 20.12 -3.86 12.74
N GLU A 149 19.26 -3.48 11.79
CA GLU A 149 19.11 -2.08 11.38
C GLU A 149 18.64 -1.19 12.55
N GLN A 150 17.71 -1.68 13.39
CA GLN A 150 17.27 -0.93 14.57
C GLN A 150 18.40 -0.79 15.60
N ASN A 151 19.22 -1.81 15.81
CA ASN A 151 20.38 -1.72 16.68
C ASN A 151 21.41 -0.74 16.14
N ALA A 152 21.62 -0.69 14.82
CA ALA A 152 22.49 0.30 14.19
C ALA A 152 21.99 1.74 14.46
N LEU A 153 20.69 2.00 14.30
CA LEU A 153 20.10 3.30 14.64
C LEU A 153 20.19 3.61 16.14
N TYR A 154 20.02 2.62 17.01
CA TYR A 154 20.19 2.79 18.45
C TYR A 154 21.64 3.15 18.81
N ASN A 155 22.62 2.58 18.12
CA ASN A 155 24.03 2.85 18.36
C ASN A 155 24.47 4.26 17.90
N GLN A 156 23.74 4.87 16.96
CA GLN A 156 24.01 6.23 16.49
C GLN A 156 23.89 7.26 17.61
N GLY A 157 24.92 8.09 17.76
CA GLY A 157 25.06 9.08 18.83
C GLY A 157 25.35 8.47 20.21
N ARG A 158 25.64 7.16 20.27
CA ARG A 158 26.01 6.44 21.50
C ARG A 158 27.36 5.75 21.35
N THR A 159 27.45 4.79 20.43
CA THR A 159 28.66 4.03 20.12
C THR A 159 29.17 4.27 18.70
N THR A 160 28.36 4.89 17.84
CA THR A 160 28.78 5.40 16.52
C THR A 160 28.45 6.90 16.40
N PRO A 161 29.20 7.68 15.58
CA PRO A 161 28.93 9.11 15.40
C PRO A 161 27.54 9.40 14.83
N GLY A 162 27.00 10.59 15.14
CA GLY A 162 25.73 11.10 14.62
C GLY A 162 24.74 11.49 15.71
N ASN A 163 23.58 12.01 15.33
CA ASN A 163 22.53 12.38 16.29
C ASN A 163 21.80 11.15 16.80
N ILE A 164 21.33 11.18 18.05
CA ILE A 164 20.43 10.14 18.58
C ILE A 164 19.07 10.27 17.87
N VAL A 165 18.75 9.31 17.01
CA VAL A 165 17.49 9.28 16.24
C VAL A 165 16.45 8.32 16.81
N THR A 166 16.83 7.47 17.78
CA THR A 166 15.89 6.58 18.46
C THR A 166 16.34 6.26 19.89
N LYS A 167 15.36 5.93 20.74
CA LYS A 167 15.57 5.35 22.07
C LYS A 167 15.30 3.83 22.11
N ALA A 168 14.75 3.26 21.05
CA ALA A 168 14.39 1.85 20.99
C ALA A 168 15.57 0.99 20.52
N LYS A 169 15.93 -0.03 21.31
CA LYS A 169 16.81 -1.12 20.87
C LYS A 169 16.11 -2.02 19.85
N GLY A 170 16.87 -2.85 19.15
CA GLY A 170 16.32 -3.89 18.27
C GLY A 170 15.29 -4.77 19.00
N GLY A 171 14.13 -4.93 18.37
CA GLY A 171 12.98 -5.65 18.90
C GLY A 171 12.10 -4.81 19.81
N SER A 172 12.50 -3.57 20.12
CA SER A 172 11.70 -2.65 20.94
C SER A 172 11.04 -1.52 20.14
N SER A 173 10.95 -1.67 18.82
CA SER A 173 10.27 -0.74 17.92
C SER A 173 9.18 -1.48 17.12
N TYR A 174 8.04 -0.84 16.90
CA TYR A 174 6.96 -1.38 16.05
C TYR A 174 7.39 -1.55 14.59
N HIS A 175 8.44 -0.84 14.13
CA HIS A 175 9.06 -1.10 12.83
C HIS A 175 9.62 -2.53 12.73
N ASN A 176 10.06 -3.14 13.83
CA ASN A 176 10.58 -4.52 13.85
C ASN A 176 9.50 -5.59 13.66
N TYR A 177 8.23 -5.16 13.66
CA TYR A 177 7.05 -6.00 13.53
C TYR A 177 6.18 -5.59 12.35
N ALA A 178 6.66 -4.70 11.47
CA ALA A 178 5.93 -4.20 10.31
C ALA A 178 4.64 -3.41 10.66
N LEU A 179 4.56 -2.89 11.90
CA LEU A 179 3.39 -2.19 12.46
C LEU A 179 3.57 -0.66 12.53
N ALA A 180 4.63 -0.13 11.93
CA ALA A 180 4.93 1.30 11.91
C ALA A 180 5.55 1.73 10.58
N MET A 181 5.37 3.01 10.28
CA MET A 181 5.92 3.68 9.12
C MET A 181 6.32 5.12 9.47
N ASP A 182 7.43 5.58 8.90
CA ASP A 182 7.84 6.98 8.98
C ASP A 182 7.47 7.68 7.68
N VAL A 183 6.83 8.83 7.78
CA VAL A 183 6.29 9.57 6.63
C VAL A 183 6.84 10.99 6.60
N VAL A 184 7.20 11.46 5.41
CA VAL A 184 7.66 12.83 5.18
C VAL A 184 6.92 13.45 4.01
N ILE A 185 6.88 14.78 3.97
CA ILE A 185 6.44 15.52 2.79
C ILE A 185 7.54 15.49 1.75
N VAL A 186 7.17 15.36 0.48
CA VAL A 186 8.04 15.55 -0.67
C VAL A 186 7.62 16.82 -1.42
N LYS A 187 8.58 17.70 -1.69
CA LYS A 187 8.42 18.87 -2.56
C LYS A 187 9.54 18.86 -3.59
N ASP A 188 9.20 19.05 -4.86
CA ASP A 188 10.16 19.06 -5.97
C ASP A 188 11.10 17.84 -5.97
N GLY A 189 10.55 16.66 -5.63
CA GLY A 189 11.29 15.40 -5.55
C GLY A 189 12.14 15.21 -4.29
N GLN A 190 12.23 16.21 -3.41
CA GLN A 190 13.06 16.18 -2.20
C GLN A 190 12.23 16.01 -0.93
N ALA A 191 12.76 15.24 0.03
CA ALA A 191 12.15 15.07 1.33
C ALA A 191 12.29 16.34 2.18
N VAL A 192 11.17 16.85 2.68
CA VAL A 192 11.10 17.99 3.59
C VAL A 192 10.94 17.46 5.01
N TRP A 193 11.99 17.58 5.81
CA TRP A 193 12.02 17.14 7.20
C TRP A 193 11.45 18.21 8.14
N SER A 194 10.13 18.40 8.08
CA SER A 194 9.38 19.28 8.96
C SER A 194 8.32 18.48 9.73
N ILE A 195 7.81 19.07 10.81
CA ILE A 195 6.57 18.57 11.44
C ILE A 195 5.47 18.58 10.38
N LEU A 196 4.67 17.51 10.32
CA LEU A 196 3.56 17.42 9.38
C LEU A 196 2.46 18.44 9.73
N PRO A 197 1.78 19.03 8.74
CA PRO A 197 0.60 19.85 8.97
C PRO A 197 -0.46 19.09 9.78
N LYS A 198 -1.23 19.82 10.59
CA LYS A 198 -2.23 19.22 11.49
C LYS A 198 -3.28 18.42 10.72
N GLU A 199 -3.63 18.88 9.53
CA GLU A 199 -4.59 18.27 8.61
C GLU A 199 -4.09 16.90 8.15
N VAL A 200 -2.79 16.79 7.84
CA VAL A 200 -2.15 15.51 7.47
C VAL A 200 -2.20 14.55 8.65
N VAL A 201 -1.81 15.01 9.84
CA VAL A 201 -1.85 14.19 11.06
C VAL A 201 -3.27 13.69 11.33
N LYS A 202 -4.26 14.59 11.25
CA LYS A 202 -5.68 14.28 11.49
C LYS A 202 -6.19 13.17 10.57
N ILE A 203 -5.87 13.21 9.27
CA ILE A 203 -6.26 12.14 8.33
C ILE A 203 -5.65 10.80 8.77
N GLY A 204 -4.38 10.78 9.17
CA GLY A 204 -3.74 9.56 9.68
C GLY A 204 -4.44 9.01 10.93
N GLU A 205 -4.78 9.89 11.88
CA GLU A 205 -5.48 9.51 13.11
C GLU A 205 -6.92 9.02 12.86
N GLU A 206 -7.65 9.66 11.95
CA GLU A 206 -8.99 9.23 11.53
C GLU A 206 -9.00 7.85 10.87
N LEU A 207 -7.90 7.48 10.21
CA LEU A 207 -7.67 6.13 9.66
C LEU A 207 -7.21 5.12 10.73
N GLY A 208 -7.01 5.56 11.97
CA GLY A 208 -6.65 4.72 13.12
C GLY A 208 -5.15 4.63 13.40
N PHE A 209 -4.32 5.45 12.75
CA PHE A 209 -2.90 5.52 13.11
C PHE A 209 -2.69 6.32 14.39
N GLU A 210 -1.82 5.83 15.27
CA GLU A 210 -1.24 6.63 16.33
C GLU A 210 -0.04 7.40 15.77
N TRP A 211 0.00 8.71 15.98
CA TRP A 211 1.10 9.58 15.53
C TRP A 211 2.14 9.83 16.64
N GLY A 212 3.42 9.61 16.34
CA GLY A 212 4.52 9.75 17.30
C GLY A 212 4.77 11.18 17.79
N GLY A 213 4.27 12.19 17.07
CA GLY A 213 4.29 13.59 17.52
C GLY A 213 3.39 13.87 18.74
N ASN A 214 2.41 13.00 19.00
CA ASN A 214 1.49 13.10 20.14
C ASN A 214 2.01 12.41 21.41
N TRP A 215 3.15 11.73 21.35
CA TRP A 215 3.75 11.09 22.52
C TRP A 215 4.14 12.13 23.59
N LYS A 216 3.88 11.79 24.86
CA LYS A 216 4.26 12.64 26.02
C LYS A 216 5.78 12.73 26.21
N GLY A 217 6.51 11.71 25.75
CA GLY A 217 7.95 11.57 25.92
C GLY A 217 8.74 12.01 24.69
N PHE A 218 9.62 11.13 24.21
CA PHE A 218 10.43 11.37 23.02
C PHE A 218 9.51 11.41 21.79
N LYS A 219 9.16 12.62 21.32
CA LYS A 219 8.31 12.81 20.15
C LYS A 219 9.05 12.39 18.88
N ASP A 220 8.37 11.60 18.06
CA ASP A 220 8.89 11.14 16.77
C ASP A 220 7.92 11.60 15.68
N TYR A 221 8.20 12.76 15.10
CA TYR A 221 7.27 13.46 14.22
C TYR A 221 6.98 12.77 12.87
N PRO A 222 7.92 12.03 12.26
CA PRO A 222 7.61 11.22 11.08
C PRO A 222 6.76 9.97 11.37
N HIS A 223 6.75 9.50 12.62
CA HIS A 223 6.29 8.14 12.96
C HIS A 223 4.77 8.00 13.03
N PHE A 224 4.24 6.97 12.38
CA PHE A 224 2.86 6.50 12.51
C PHE A 224 2.84 4.99 12.79
N GLN A 225 1.95 4.53 13.67
CA GLN A 225 1.82 3.11 14.00
C GLN A 225 0.38 2.66 14.21
N MET A 226 0.15 1.35 14.04
CA MET A 226 -1.08 0.67 14.46
C MET A 226 -0.68 -0.59 15.24
N THR A 227 -0.95 -0.58 16.54
CA THR A 227 -0.50 -1.66 17.44
C THR A 227 -1.45 -2.86 17.46
N PHE A 228 -2.70 -2.66 17.03
CA PHE A 228 -3.80 -3.63 17.16
C PHE A 228 -3.95 -4.19 18.58
N GLY A 229 -3.70 -3.35 19.59
CA GLY A 229 -3.78 -3.72 21.00
C GLY A 229 -2.59 -4.55 21.50
N LYS A 230 -1.55 -4.77 20.69
CA LYS A 230 -0.35 -5.52 21.08
C LYS A 230 0.74 -4.60 21.60
N SER A 231 1.24 -4.88 22.79
CA SER A 231 2.44 -4.24 23.30
C SER A 231 3.69 -4.82 22.63
N ILE A 232 4.81 -4.10 22.69
CA ILE A 232 6.13 -4.63 22.28
C ILE A 232 6.47 -5.94 23.02
N ARG A 233 6.03 -6.10 24.28
CA ARG A 233 6.26 -7.33 25.04
C ARG A 233 5.49 -8.50 24.44
N ASP A 234 4.24 -8.29 24.07
CA ASP A 234 3.42 -9.34 23.45
C ASP A 234 4.04 -9.77 22.12
N LEU A 235 4.45 -8.81 21.30
CA LEU A 235 5.08 -9.06 20.00
C LEU A 235 6.43 -9.79 20.11
N LYS A 236 7.17 -9.61 21.20
CA LYS A 236 8.41 -10.38 21.45
C LYS A 236 8.13 -11.84 21.77
N ASN A 237 7.01 -12.14 22.42
CA ASN A 237 6.66 -13.49 22.87
C ASN A 237 5.96 -14.33 21.78
N GLU A 238 5.51 -13.70 20.69
CA GLU A 238 4.85 -14.35 19.55
C GLU A 238 5.84 -14.85 18.47
N LYS A 239 7.14 -14.55 18.61
CA LYS A 239 8.23 -15.04 17.75
C LYS A 239 8.92 -16.24 18.37
#